data_AF-A0A7X0A9A5-F1
#
_entry.id   AF-A0A7X0A9A5-F1
#
_cell.length_a   1.000
_cell.length_b   1.000
_cell.length_c   1.000
_cell.angle_alpha   90.00
_cell.angle_beta   90.00
_cell.angle_gamma   90.00
#
_symmetry.space_group_name_H-M   'P 1'
#
loop_
_entity.id
_entity.type
_entity.pdbx_description
1 polymer ?
#
loop_
_entity_poly.entity_id
_entity_poly.type
_entity_poly.pdbx_seq_one_letter_code
_entity_poly.pdbx_strand_id
1 'polypeptide(L)'
;MKKLILLTIALKVAISAQAQVKIPVAEYLKLLDNNKYDVVYEDVQKIRVNKAHAKSPILDYFEAKCLCMNGSPKDAFKIYNKMLQSDQLSKEERNFLYKEFLNCGSHSAALAVLSTAAPKPLTLNIIPSSWHGKLGDVTNCYDYTQFIDFTSMPSADSLAQRVFDYQHKRDANKLWSNLLGNGYDINTASDRFVVVTPSGSNAKQILTVVEKIQHAANFYSTYYKLSAPTKLITVFMMPDINAMQALSKKLHGINLPVSNLGYSSINDLTLVTISNIEHIGTIYHELFHLMIRADIGDIPVWLDEGLACLYTTSSWDGDNLVGSYDTWRTRVLLDAANSRDNALRFPTINLLTSYTWDEFNGSDDHNICEASMNYAMSNHLMLYLQEKGLLIRIVSAFRNRTVIDLKKQGSYQGNAELLEEALGEPIDSLDKQFTRWMQDKYQLHLENNQVKSSVYSFNDLLHGHLFNLILLNEEHGMTPLKLAVFQKQQDDINYRYESISGSDEEHKFYKAEEDRLHGNYNPYVETDQYNEIKTLYDETLALEQSMRKALFQ
;
A
#
# COMPACT_ATOMS: atom_id res chain seq x y z
N MET A 1 5.51 23.18 25.34
CA MET A 1 6.21 22.69 24.13
C MET A 1 5.66 21.35 23.63
N LYS A 2 5.58 20.26 24.41
CA LYS A 2 4.94 18.98 23.97
C LYS A 2 3.54 19.15 23.35
N LYS A 3 2.72 20.09 23.85
CA LYS A 3 1.38 20.44 23.35
C LYS A 3 1.33 21.08 21.95
N LEU A 4 2.42 21.68 21.46
CA LEU A 4 2.46 22.34 20.15
C LEU A 4 2.93 21.39 19.04
N ILE A 5 3.53 20.26 19.41
CA ILE A 5 4.18 19.28 18.52
C ILE A 5 3.17 18.25 17.99
N LEU A 6 2.25 17.77 18.84
CA LEU A 6 1.13 16.91 18.41
C LEU A 6 0.17 17.64 17.44
N LEU A 7 0.03 18.96 17.60
CA LEU A 7 -0.85 19.79 16.77
C LEU A 7 -0.35 19.91 15.32
N THR A 8 0.98 19.90 15.09
CA THR A 8 1.58 20.02 13.75
C THR A 8 1.70 18.68 13.02
N ILE A 9 1.84 17.59 13.77
CA ILE A 9 1.85 16.20 13.26
C ILE A 9 0.47 15.88 12.65
N ALA A 10 -0.59 16.18 13.39
CA ALA A 10 -1.91 15.65 13.07
C ALA A 10 -2.75 16.56 12.15
N LEU A 11 -2.35 17.82 11.92
CA LEU A 11 -3.03 18.69 10.94
C LEU A 11 -2.77 18.28 9.48
N LYS A 12 -1.65 17.60 9.20
CA LYS A 12 -1.28 17.15 7.85
C LYS A 12 -1.68 15.70 7.55
N VAL A 13 -1.93 14.91 8.60
CA VAL A 13 -2.41 13.52 8.55
C VAL A 13 -3.85 13.41 8.02
N ALA A 14 -4.59 14.51 8.02
CA ALA A 14 -6.05 14.53 7.97
C ALA A 14 -6.72 14.23 6.61
N ILE A 15 -5.99 13.93 5.53
CA ILE A 15 -6.49 14.32 4.20
C ILE A 15 -6.61 13.21 3.15
N SER A 16 -5.97 12.05 3.32
CA SER A 16 -6.19 10.93 2.37
C SER A 16 -7.62 10.37 2.38
N ALA A 17 -8.39 10.65 3.43
CA ALA A 17 -9.81 10.32 3.52
C ALA A 17 -10.77 11.43 2.99
N GLN A 18 -10.26 12.62 2.65
CA GLN A 18 -11.12 13.81 2.48
C GLN A 18 -11.92 13.88 1.20
N ALA A 19 -11.57 13.13 0.15
CA ALA A 19 -12.32 13.25 -1.09
C ALA A 19 -13.79 12.82 -0.89
N GLN A 20 -14.03 11.75 -0.14
CA GLN A 20 -15.38 11.18 0.01
C GLN A 20 -16.00 11.44 1.38
N VAL A 21 -15.23 11.35 2.48
CA VAL A 21 -15.76 11.43 3.85
C VAL A 21 -14.98 12.46 4.68
N LYS A 22 -15.68 13.48 5.18
CA LYS A 22 -15.10 14.44 6.12
C LYS A 22 -14.91 13.80 7.50
N ILE A 23 -13.67 13.80 7.99
CA ILE A 23 -13.29 13.29 9.31
C ILE A 23 -12.90 14.49 10.20
N PRO A 24 -13.46 14.63 11.42
CA PRO A 24 -13.20 15.77 12.30
C PRO A 24 -11.89 15.58 13.10
N VAL A 25 -10.78 15.41 12.41
CA VAL A 25 -9.46 15.06 12.99
C VAL A 25 -9.05 15.98 14.14
N ALA A 26 -9.17 17.30 13.96
CA ALA A 26 -8.84 18.28 15.00
C ALA A 26 -9.69 18.12 16.27
N GLU A 27 -10.96 17.75 16.12
CA GLU A 27 -11.86 17.48 17.24
C GLU A 27 -11.51 16.16 17.92
N TYR A 28 -11.23 15.11 17.16
CA TYR A 28 -10.80 13.82 17.69
C TYR A 28 -9.53 13.96 18.53
N LEU A 29 -8.52 14.67 18.06
CA LEU A 29 -7.30 14.91 18.84
C LEU A 29 -7.60 15.64 20.15
N LYS A 30 -8.46 16.67 20.11
CA LYS A 30 -8.89 17.37 21.34
C LYS A 30 -9.63 16.42 22.28
N LEU A 31 -10.43 15.50 21.78
CA LEU A 31 -11.12 14.49 22.59
C LEU A 31 -10.11 13.49 23.20
N LEU A 32 -9.15 12.99 22.42
CA LEU A 32 -8.07 12.13 22.90
C LEU A 32 -7.26 12.82 24.02
N ASP A 33 -6.89 14.08 23.84
CA ASP A 33 -6.16 14.89 24.83
C ASP A 33 -6.93 15.06 26.16
N ASN A 34 -8.26 14.95 26.11
CA ASN A 34 -9.15 15.02 27.27
C ASN A 34 -9.57 13.64 27.78
N ASN A 35 -8.86 12.57 27.39
CA ASN A 35 -9.16 11.17 27.72
C ASN A 35 -10.59 10.74 27.35
N LYS A 36 -11.14 11.26 26.24
CA LYS A 36 -12.47 10.90 25.72
C LYS A 36 -12.38 9.86 24.59
N TYR A 37 -11.68 8.76 24.86
CA TYR A 37 -11.40 7.69 23.90
C TYR A 37 -12.68 7.02 23.38
N ASP A 38 -13.63 6.71 24.28
CA ASP A 38 -14.91 6.07 23.91
C ASP A 38 -15.71 6.92 22.91
N VAL A 39 -15.69 8.25 23.08
CA VAL A 39 -16.41 9.17 22.20
C VAL A 39 -15.83 9.15 20.79
N VAL A 40 -14.49 9.19 20.68
CA VAL A 40 -13.79 9.11 19.40
C VAL A 40 -14.02 7.75 18.76
N TYR A 41 -13.88 6.67 19.52
CA TYR A 41 -14.12 5.31 19.02
C TYR A 41 -15.55 5.14 18.50
N GLU A 42 -16.56 5.55 19.25
CA GLU A 42 -17.95 5.47 18.82
C GLU A 42 -18.22 6.28 17.55
N ASP A 43 -17.64 7.47 17.40
CA ASP A 43 -17.80 8.28 16.19
C ASP A 43 -17.07 7.66 14.99
N VAL A 44 -15.86 7.12 15.18
CA VAL A 44 -15.15 6.33 14.16
C VAL A 44 -16.00 5.16 13.68
N GLN A 45 -16.58 4.37 14.60
CA GLN A 45 -17.45 3.25 14.24
C GLN A 45 -18.72 3.72 13.51
N LYS A 46 -19.34 4.83 13.95
CA LYS A 46 -20.49 5.42 13.24
C LYS A 46 -20.13 5.82 11.81
N ILE A 47 -18.95 6.40 11.59
CA ILE A 47 -18.49 6.76 10.25
C ILE A 47 -18.31 5.49 9.40
N ARG A 48 -17.67 4.45 9.93
CA ARG A 48 -17.42 3.18 9.24
C ARG A 48 -18.68 2.43 8.84
N VAL A 49 -19.65 2.34 9.75
CA VAL A 49 -20.89 1.57 9.52
C VAL A 49 -21.84 2.30 8.57
N ASN A 50 -21.92 3.64 8.66
CA ASN A 50 -22.98 4.40 8.00
C ASN A 50 -22.55 5.07 6.70
N LYS A 51 -21.26 5.06 6.35
CA LYS A 51 -20.76 5.74 5.15
C LYS A 51 -19.98 4.76 4.28
N ALA A 52 -20.43 4.61 3.03
CA ALA A 52 -19.55 4.18 1.96
C ALA A 52 -18.28 5.06 2.00
N HIS A 53 -17.13 4.49 1.63
CA HIS A 53 -15.86 5.21 1.59
C HIS A 53 -15.23 5.58 2.95
N ALA A 54 -15.61 4.88 4.02
CA ALA A 54 -15.08 5.07 5.36
C ALA A 54 -13.92 4.13 5.73
N LYS A 55 -13.34 3.40 4.76
CA LYS A 55 -12.08 2.67 4.97
C LYS A 55 -10.93 3.62 4.65
N SER A 56 -10.18 4.03 5.69
CA SER A 56 -9.06 4.94 5.52
C SER A 56 -8.02 4.76 6.62
N PRO A 57 -6.73 4.98 6.32
CA PRO A 57 -5.63 4.86 7.29
C PRO A 57 -5.86 5.71 8.54
N ILE A 58 -6.48 6.87 8.39
CA ILE A 58 -6.71 7.78 9.51
C ILE A 58 -7.78 7.29 10.48
N LEU A 59 -8.86 6.67 9.98
CA LEU A 59 -9.85 6.04 10.86
C LEU A 59 -9.26 4.81 11.53
N ASP A 60 -8.41 4.06 10.81
CA ASP A 60 -7.65 2.93 11.38
C ASP A 60 -6.73 3.43 12.52
N TYR A 61 -6.01 4.54 12.33
CA TYR A 61 -5.19 5.14 13.38
C TYR A 61 -6.00 5.53 14.61
N PHE A 62 -7.08 6.29 14.45
CA PHE A 62 -7.90 6.73 15.59
C PHE A 62 -8.53 5.56 16.33
N GLU A 63 -8.94 4.53 15.59
CA GLU A 63 -9.45 3.30 16.17
C GLU A 63 -8.37 2.58 16.98
N ALA A 64 -7.22 2.29 16.37
CA ALA A 64 -6.09 1.65 17.04
C ALA A 64 -5.69 2.45 18.30
N LYS A 65 -5.62 3.77 18.19
CA LYS A 65 -5.29 4.66 19.31
C LYS A 65 -6.32 4.59 20.44
N CYS A 66 -7.61 4.53 20.13
CA CYS A 66 -8.65 4.40 21.15
C CYS A 66 -8.64 3.02 21.81
N LEU A 67 -8.53 1.93 21.02
CA LEU A 67 -8.39 0.56 21.52
C LEU A 67 -7.22 0.47 22.51
N CYS A 68 -6.10 1.04 22.09
CA CYS A 68 -4.88 1.11 22.85
C CYS A 68 -5.07 1.80 24.22
N MET A 69 -5.63 3.01 24.21
CA MET A 69 -5.82 3.81 25.42
C MET A 69 -6.92 3.27 26.33
N ASN A 70 -7.83 2.45 25.80
CA ASN A 70 -8.88 1.76 26.55
C ASN A 70 -8.47 0.36 27.05
N GLY A 71 -7.17 0.02 27.00
CA GLY A 71 -6.67 -1.24 27.56
C GLY A 71 -6.95 -2.47 26.70
N SER A 72 -7.12 -2.30 25.39
CA SER A 72 -7.23 -3.39 24.39
C SER A 72 -6.04 -3.38 23.41
N PRO A 73 -4.79 -3.52 23.91
CA PRO A 73 -3.58 -3.40 23.08
C PRO A 73 -3.49 -4.47 21.98
N LYS A 74 -3.91 -5.71 22.24
CA LYS A 74 -3.93 -6.79 21.22
C LYS A 74 -4.66 -6.40 19.94
N ASP A 75 -5.81 -5.76 20.09
CA ASP A 75 -6.64 -5.37 18.97
C ASP A 75 -6.11 -4.11 18.29
N ALA A 76 -5.57 -3.16 19.07
CA ALA A 76 -4.83 -2.03 18.52
C ALA A 76 -3.65 -2.49 17.65
N PHE A 77 -2.89 -3.49 18.11
CA PHE A 77 -1.74 -4.05 17.38
C PHE A 77 -2.12 -4.64 16.03
N LYS A 78 -3.25 -5.35 15.96
CA LYS A 78 -3.74 -5.89 14.68
C LYS A 78 -4.04 -4.77 13.69
N ILE A 79 -4.65 -3.67 14.14
CA ILE A 79 -4.93 -2.52 13.27
C ILE A 79 -3.65 -1.80 12.86
N TYR A 80 -2.71 -1.54 13.78
CA TYR A 80 -1.42 -0.96 13.42
C TYR A 80 -0.65 -1.84 12.42
N ASN A 81 -0.62 -3.15 12.61
CA ASN A 81 0.03 -4.07 11.68
C ASN A 81 -0.65 -4.05 10.31
N LYS A 82 -1.99 -4.04 10.27
CA LYS A 82 -2.75 -3.83 9.03
C LYS A 82 -2.28 -2.56 8.32
N MET A 83 -2.22 -1.44 9.03
CA MET A 83 -1.84 -0.15 8.43
C MET A 83 -0.44 -0.23 7.84
N LEU A 84 0.51 -0.80 8.57
CA LEU A 84 1.89 -1.00 8.10
C LEU A 84 1.97 -1.87 6.83
N GLN A 85 1.07 -2.85 6.70
CA GLN A 85 1.00 -3.75 5.55
C GLN A 85 0.24 -3.18 4.36
N SER A 86 -0.94 -2.60 4.58
CA SER A 86 -1.89 -2.29 3.51
C SER A 86 -1.80 -0.83 3.04
N ASP A 87 -1.31 0.07 3.90
CA ASP A 87 -1.21 1.48 3.59
C ASP A 87 0.17 1.80 2.98
N GLN A 88 0.18 2.61 1.94
CA GLN A 88 1.42 3.12 1.33
C GLN A 88 1.96 4.28 2.17
N LEU A 89 2.75 3.98 3.19
CA LEU A 89 3.24 4.94 4.17
C LEU A 89 4.65 5.43 3.84
N SER A 90 4.94 6.71 4.06
CA SER A 90 6.31 7.22 4.05
C SER A 90 7.13 6.61 5.19
N LYS A 91 8.46 6.66 5.07
CA LYS A 91 9.38 6.23 6.13
C LYS A 91 9.10 6.92 7.48
N GLU A 92 8.80 8.21 7.46
CA GLU A 92 8.45 8.97 8.66
C GLU A 92 7.12 8.51 9.27
N GLU A 93 6.15 8.17 8.43
CA GLU A 93 4.84 7.68 8.86
C GLU A 93 4.93 6.28 9.46
N ARG A 94 5.65 5.35 8.80
CA ARG A 94 5.94 4.03 9.36
C ARG A 94 6.62 4.17 10.72
N ASN A 95 7.67 4.98 10.81
CA ASN A 95 8.36 5.26 12.07
C ASN A 95 7.45 5.86 13.15
N PHE A 96 6.49 6.71 12.76
CA PHE A 96 5.50 7.24 13.69
C PHE A 96 4.54 6.15 14.17
N LEU A 97 3.97 5.36 13.27
CA LEU A 97 3.08 4.26 13.62
C LEU A 97 3.79 3.21 14.49
N TYR A 98 5.05 2.90 14.20
CA TYR A 98 5.87 2.05 15.05
C TYR A 98 5.99 2.63 16.46
N LYS A 99 6.28 3.93 16.61
CA LYS A 99 6.32 4.56 17.94
C LYS A 99 4.97 4.52 18.66
N GLU A 100 3.88 4.73 17.94
CA GLU A 100 2.52 4.65 18.50
C GLU A 100 2.17 3.23 18.92
N PHE A 101 2.56 2.24 18.11
CA PHE A 101 2.48 0.82 18.40
C PHE A 101 3.28 0.47 19.67
N LEU A 102 4.54 0.87 19.78
CA LEU A 102 5.40 0.62 20.94
C LEU A 102 4.84 1.21 22.24
N ASN A 103 4.28 2.41 22.15
CA ASN A 103 3.66 3.07 23.28
C ASN A 103 2.37 2.38 23.75
N CYS A 104 1.84 1.44 22.96
CA CYS A 104 0.55 0.84 23.20
C CYS A 104 0.51 -0.26 24.27
N GLY A 105 1.66 -0.75 24.74
CA GLY A 105 1.75 -1.71 25.85
C GLY A 105 2.32 -1.14 27.15
N SER A 106 2.81 0.10 27.16
CA SER A 106 3.68 0.61 28.24
C SER A 106 2.97 1.23 29.45
N HIS A 107 1.68 0.93 29.66
CA HIS A 107 1.04 1.22 30.95
C HIS A 107 1.61 0.40 32.13
N SER A 108 2.62 -0.45 31.91
CA SER A 108 3.60 -0.79 32.95
C SER A 108 4.80 0.18 32.92
N ALA A 109 4.64 1.35 33.56
CA ALA A 109 5.59 2.27 34.21
C ALA A 109 7.13 2.30 33.93
N ALA A 110 7.71 1.63 32.93
CA ALA A 110 9.17 1.45 32.81
C ALA A 110 9.86 2.31 31.74
N LEU A 111 9.12 2.96 30.84
CA LEU A 111 9.68 3.67 29.67
C LEU A 111 9.91 5.17 29.85
N ALA A 112 9.84 5.70 31.08
CA ALA A 112 10.04 7.13 31.34
C ALA A 112 11.50 7.64 31.18
N VAL A 113 12.46 6.79 30.80
CA VAL A 113 13.90 7.12 30.87
C VAL A 113 14.52 7.58 29.54
N LEU A 114 13.85 7.43 28.38
CA LEU A 114 14.47 7.72 27.07
C LEU A 114 13.96 8.97 26.31
N SER A 115 13.29 9.93 26.94
CA SER A 115 12.92 11.19 26.28
C SER A 115 13.22 12.42 27.14
N THR A 116 14.51 12.74 27.28
CA THR A 116 14.97 14.08 27.71
C THR A 116 15.12 15.03 26.51
N ALA A 117 15.15 14.52 25.27
CA ALA A 117 14.93 15.33 24.08
C ALA A 117 13.44 15.63 23.95
N ALA A 118 13.07 16.91 24.02
CA ALA A 118 11.75 17.34 23.57
C ALA A 118 11.53 16.79 22.16
N PRO A 119 10.44 16.06 21.88
CA PRO A 119 10.20 15.54 20.55
C PRO A 119 10.24 16.73 19.59
N LYS A 120 11.16 16.73 18.62
CA LYS A 120 11.05 17.70 17.52
C LYS A 120 9.67 17.48 16.89
N PRO A 121 8.94 18.55 16.53
CA PRO A 121 7.69 18.38 15.80
C PRO A 121 8.00 17.64 14.51
N LEU A 122 7.65 16.34 14.45
CA LEU A 122 7.59 15.66 13.18
C LEU A 122 6.52 16.38 12.39
N THR A 123 6.85 16.88 11.21
CA THR A 123 5.80 17.09 10.22
C THR A 123 5.56 15.71 9.62
N LEU A 124 4.46 15.03 10.00
CA LEU A 124 3.93 13.97 9.14
C LEU A 124 3.46 14.69 7.87
N ASN A 125 4.38 14.89 6.92
CA ASN A 125 3.97 14.95 5.54
C ASN A 125 3.57 13.52 5.24
N ILE A 126 2.28 13.20 5.43
CA ILE A 126 1.73 12.02 4.79
C ILE A 126 2.02 12.23 3.33
N ILE A 127 3.01 11.50 2.80
CA ILE A 127 3.13 11.33 1.37
C ILE A 127 1.90 10.49 1.09
N PRO A 128 0.87 11.04 0.43
CA PRO A 128 -0.39 10.34 0.37
C PRO A 128 -0.16 8.96 -0.22
N SER A 129 -0.61 7.95 0.50
CA SER A 129 -0.71 6.54 0.12
C SER A 129 -1.62 6.29 -1.10
N SER A 130 -1.75 7.29 -1.96
CA SER A 130 -2.83 7.47 -2.92
C SER A 130 -2.34 7.62 -4.35
N TRP A 131 -1.02 7.57 -4.56
CA TRP A 131 -0.39 7.72 -5.87
C TRP A 131 -0.05 6.34 -6.40
N HIS A 132 -0.81 5.95 -7.41
CA HIS A 132 -0.61 4.69 -8.11
C HIS A 132 -0.21 5.05 -9.51
N GLY A 133 0.91 4.49 -9.96
CA GLY A 133 1.43 4.75 -11.27
C GLY A 133 1.70 3.44 -11.97
N LYS A 134 1.20 3.30 -13.19
CA LYS A 134 1.49 2.13 -14.00
C LYS A 134 2.98 2.02 -14.30
N LEU A 135 3.63 1.00 -13.75
CA LEU A 135 4.98 0.60 -14.14
C LEU A 135 5.00 0.02 -15.57
N GLY A 136 5.93 0.52 -16.39
CA GLY A 136 6.16 0.08 -17.76
C GLY A 136 7.08 -1.16 -17.88
N ASP A 137 7.55 -1.44 -19.09
CA ASP A 137 8.56 -2.49 -19.33
C ASP A 137 9.90 -2.04 -18.71
N VAL A 138 10.58 -2.95 -18.01
CA VAL A 138 11.76 -2.65 -17.18
C VAL A 138 12.97 -3.34 -17.79
N THR A 139 13.96 -2.55 -18.21
CA THR A 139 15.19 -3.09 -18.84
C THR A 139 16.41 -3.05 -17.92
N ASN A 140 16.34 -2.36 -16.78
CA ASN A 140 17.43 -2.24 -15.81
C ASN A 140 16.87 -2.29 -14.38
N CYS A 141 17.19 -3.36 -13.65
CA CYS A 141 16.60 -3.68 -12.34
C CYS A 141 16.95 -2.72 -11.21
N TYR A 142 18.05 -1.97 -11.34
CA TYR A 142 18.56 -1.06 -10.30
C TYR A 142 18.59 0.40 -10.76
N ASP A 143 17.71 0.76 -11.70
CA ASP A 143 17.60 2.13 -12.17
C ASP A 143 16.70 2.95 -11.23
N TYR A 144 17.32 3.58 -10.24
CA TYR A 144 16.65 4.45 -9.26
C TYR A 144 15.96 5.67 -9.88
N THR A 145 16.20 5.99 -11.16
CA THR A 145 15.48 7.08 -11.85
C THR A 145 14.04 6.71 -12.21
N GLN A 146 13.66 5.46 -11.94
CA GLN A 146 12.34 4.91 -12.22
C GLN A 146 11.36 4.96 -11.03
N PHE A 147 11.70 5.67 -9.95
CA PHE A 147 10.79 5.90 -8.83
C PHE A 147 10.17 7.30 -8.90
N ILE A 148 8.95 7.42 -8.40
CA ILE A 148 8.25 8.71 -8.30
C ILE A 148 8.88 9.52 -7.16
N ASP A 149 9.32 10.73 -7.49
CA ASP A 149 9.81 11.68 -6.50
C ASP A 149 8.70 12.66 -6.09
N PHE A 150 8.43 12.73 -4.78
CA PHE A 150 7.38 13.53 -4.14
C PHE A 150 7.86 14.84 -3.48
N THR A 151 9.06 15.32 -3.81
CA THR A 151 9.73 16.44 -3.11
C THR A 151 8.95 17.76 -2.99
N SER A 152 7.92 18.02 -3.79
CA SER A 152 7.22 19.33 -3.82
C SER A 152 5.69 19.26 -3.82
N MET A 153 5.09 18.29 -3.12
CA MET A 153 3.63 18.12 -3.14
C MET A 153 2.84 19.33 -2.60
N PRO A 154 1.69 19.67 -3.22
CA PRO A 154 0.75 20.64 -2.68
C PRO A 154 0.31 20.29 -1.26
N SER A 155 -0.08 21.31 -0.50
CA SER A 155 -0.73 21.05 0.78
C SER A 155 -2.01 20.25 0.55
N ALA A 156 -2.35 19.46 1.55
CA ALA A 156 -3.49 18.60 1.45
C ALA A 156 -4.82 19.41 1.43
N ASP A 157 -4.88 20.60 2.05
CA ASP A 157 -5.98 21.56 1.85
C ASP A 157 -6.12 22.02 0.39
N SER A 158 -4.99 22.20 -0.32
CA SER A 158 -4.98 22.57 -1.74
C SER A 158 -5.51 21.43 -2.62
N LEU A 159 -5.23 20.17 -2.27
CA LEU A 159 -5.78 18.99 -2.95
C LEU A 159 -7.29 18.87 -2.69
N ALA A 160 -7.74 19.04 -1.44
CA ALA A 160 -9.15 18.95 -1.07
C ALA A 160 -10.03 20.00 -1.79
N GLN A 161 -9.49 21.18 -2.10
CA GLN A 161 -10.19 22.21 -2.88
C GLN A 161 -10.52 21.79 -4.33
N ARG A 162 -9.90 20.72 -4.83
CA ARG A 162 -10.10 20.20 -6.18
C ARG A 162 -11.17 19.11 -6.26
N VAL A 163 -11.77 18.75 -5.11
CA VAL A 163 -12.81 17.74 -5.02
C VAL A 163 -14.18 18.40 -5.07
N PHE A 164 -15.00 18.02 -6.04
CA PHE A 164 -16.30 18.63 -6.30
C PHE A 164 -17.41 17.59 -6.32
N ASP A 165 -18.56 17.92 -5.74
CA ASP A 165 -19.77 17.13 -5.97
C ASP A 165 -20.21 17.22 -7.44
N TYR A 166 -21.00 16.25 -7.89
CA TYR A 166 -21.51 16.18 -9.27
C TYR A 166 -22.27 17.44 -9.73
N GLN A 167 -22.95 18.16 -8.83
CA GLN A 167 -23.66 19.40 -9.17
C GLN A 167 -22.74 20.61 -9.36
N HIS A 168 -21.47 20.54 -8.91
CA HIS A 168 -20.53 21.66 -8.91
C HIS A 168 -19.56 21.64 -10.11
N LYS A 169 -19.97 21.06 -11.26
CA LYS A 169 -19.13 21.01 -12.48
C LYS A 169 -18.63 22.39 -12.94
N ARG A 170 -19.42 23.45 -12.76
CA ARG A 170 -19.01 24.82 -13.12
C ARG A 170 -17.86 25.33 -12.26
N ASP A 171 -17.89 25.02 -10.97
CA ASP A 171 -16.84 25.41 -10.03
C ASP A 171 -15.56 24.61 -10.32
N ALA A 172 -15.69 23.32 -10.62
CA ALA A 172 -14.60 22.49 -11.10
C ALA A 172 -13.96 23.06 -12.36
N ASN A 173 -14.77 23.40 -13.37
CA ASN A 173 -14.28 24.01 -14.61
C ASN A 173 -13.55 25.34 -14.34
N LYS A 174 -14.11 26.20 -13.48
CA LYS A 174 -13.47 27.47 -13.09
C LYS A 174 -12.13 27.24 -12.39
N LEU A 175 -12.06 26.29 -11.45
CA LEU A 175 -10.82 25.95 -10.75
C LEU A 175 -9.75 25.48 -11.73
N TRP A 176 -10.08 24.50 -12.57
CA TRP A 176 -9.13 23.94 -13.52
C TRP A 176 -8.70 24.95 -14.58
N SER A 177 -9.62 25.78 -15.09
CA SER A 177 -9.30 26.89 -16.00
C SER A 177 -8.26 27.83 -15.39
N ASN A 178 -8.47 28.23 -14.13
CA ASN A 178 -7.57 29.14 -13.43
C ASN A 178 -6.20 28.51 -13.14
N LEU A 179 -6.17 27.24 -12.73
CA LEU A 179 -4.93 26.55 -12.39
C LEU A 179 -4.08 26.26 -13.64
N LEU A 180 -4.72 25.92 -14.75
CA LEU A 180 -4.06 25.44 -15.95
C LEU A 180 -3.73 26.56 -16.95
N GLY A 181 -4.59 27.58 -17.05
CA GLY A 181 -4.51 28.65 -18.04
C GLY A 181 -5.10 28.25 -19.40
N ASN A 182 -4.92 29.11 -20.41
CA ASN A 182 -5.58 28.99 -21.74
C ASN A 182 -5.05 27.85 -22.64
N GLY A 183 -4.09 27.06 -22.16
CA GLY A 183 -3.48 25.95 -22.92
C GLY A 183 -4.25 24.63 -22.83
N TYR A 184 -5.39 24.61 -22.14
CA TYR A 184 -6.18 23.41 -21.92
C TYR A 184 -7.67 23.65 -22.22
N ASP A 185 -8.30 22.65 -22.82
CA ASP A 185 -9.75 22.53 -22.97
C ASP A 185 -10.32 21.66 -21.85
N ILE A 186 -11.47 22.05 -21.32
CA ILE A 186 -12.16 21.34 -20.24
C ILE A 186 -13.54 20.90 -20.71
N ASN A 187 -13.74 19.58 -20.75
CA ASN A 187 -15.00 18.94 -21.11
C ASN A 187 -15.71 18.42 -19.86
N THR A 188 -17.00 18.76 -19.72
CA THR A 188 -17.85 18.36 -18.58
C THR A 188 -19.12 17.64 -19.04
N ALA A 189 -19.06 17.00 -20.21
CA ALA A 189 -20.21 16.32 -20.83
C ALA A 189 -20.65 15.07 -20.05
N SER A 190 -19.76 14.44 -19.28
CA SER A 190 -20.13 13.34 -18.37
C SER A 190 -20.67 13.88 -17.05
N ASP A 191 -21.55 13.10 -16.43
CA ASP A 191 -22.05 13.33 -15.07
C ASP A 191 -21.04 13.04 -13.97
N ARG A 192 -20.05 12.19 -14.23
CA ARG A 192 -19.06 11.77 -13.25
C ARG A 192 -17.67 12.32 -13.51
N PHE A 193 -17.40 12.76 -14.74
CA PHE A 193 -16.05 13.14 -15.15
C PHE A 193 -15.94 14.60 -15.59
N VAL A 194 -14.83 15.22 -15.20
CA VAL A 194 -14.29 16.43 -15.80
C VAL A 194 -13.07 16.00 -16.61
N VAL A 195 -13.10 16.12 -17.94
CA VAL A 195 -11.99 15.73 -18.81
C VAL A 195 -11.22 16.95 -19.24
N VAL A 196 -9.90 16.92 -19.07
CA VAL A 196 -8.99 18.02 -19.37
C VAL A 196 -7.97 17.57 -20.40
N THR A 197 -7.86 18.30 -21.50
CA THR A 197 -6.96 18.00 -22.63
C THR A 197 -6.22 19.27 -23.06
N PRO A 198 -5.08 19.19 -23.78
CA PRO A 198 -4.50 20.39 -24.40
C PRO A 198 -5.49 21.06 -25.35
N SER A 199 -5.41 22.39 -25.48
CA SER A 199 -6.27 23.15 -26.38
C SER A 199 -6.18 22.67 -27.82
N GLY A 200 -7.32 22.51 -28.49
CA GLY A 200 -7.39 22.05 -29.89
C GLY A 200 -7.38 20.53 -30.05
N SER A 201 -7.52 19.78 -28.96
CA SER A 201 -7.67 18.32 -29.01
C SER A 201 -8.95 17.90 -29.75
N ASN A 202 -8.95 16.71 -30.35
CA ASN A 202 -10.07 16.24 -31.17
C ASN A 202 -11.32 15.93 -30.31
N ALA A 203 -12.33 16.80 -30.40
CA ALA A 203 -13.56 16.69 -29.62
C ALA A 203 -14.28 15.34 -29.79
N LYS A 204 -14.29 14.76 -30.99
CA LYS A 204 -14.92 13.46 -31.24
C LYS A 204 -14.18 12.33 -30.49
N GLN A 205 -12.85 12.33 -30.53
CA GLN A 205 -12.05 11.35 -29.79
C GLN A 205 -12.24 11.48 -28.29
N ILE A 206 -12.31 12.71 -27.77
CA ILE A 206 -12.57 12.98 -26.34
C ILE A 206 -13.93 12.40 -25.94
N LEU A 207 -14.99 12.64 -26.71
CA LEU A 207 -16.32 12.09 -26.42
C LEU A 207 -16.32 10.55 -26.42
N THR A 208 -15.64 9.92 -27.38
CA THR A 208 -15.48 8.46 -27.40
C THR A 208 -14.75 7.94 -26.16
N VAL A 209 -13.71 8.63 -25.70
CA VAL A 209 -13.01 8.26 -24.46
C VAL A 209 -13.93 8.43 -23.25
N VAL A 210 -14.66 9.54 -23.16
CA VAL A 210 -15.65 9.80 -22.11
C VAL A 210 -16.70 8.67 -22.02
N GLU A 211 -17.23 8.23 -23.15
CA GLU A 211 -18.19 7.12 -23.21
C GLU A 211 -17.56 5.81 -22.69
N LYS A 212 -16.33 5.50 -23.11
CA LYS A 212 -15.61 4.29 -22.69
C LYS A 212 -15.28 4.28 -21.19
N ILE A 213 -14.81 5.39 -20.62
CA ILE A 213 -14.52 5.49 -19.19
C ILE A 213 -15.80 5.41 -18.35
N GLN A 214 -16.91 5.97 -18.86
CA GLN A 214 -18.22 5.85 -18.21
C GLN A 214 -18.71 4.41 -18.22
N HIS A 215 -18.52 3.69 -19.33
CA HIS A 215 -18.86 2.27 -19.42
C HIS A 215 -18.03 1.43 -18.44
N ALA A 216 -16.71 1.65 -18.39
CA ALA A 216 -15.83 0.97 -17.43
C ALA A 216 -16.20 1.25 -15.97
N ALA A 217 -16.45 2.52 -15.60
CA ALA A 217 -16.90 2.86 -14.25
C ALA A 217 -18.23 2.18 -13.88
N ASN A 218 -19.17 2.10 -14.83
CA ASN A 218 -20.43 1.39 -14.62
C ASN A 218 -20.21 -0.11 -14.43
N PHE A 219 -19.34 -0.73 -15.24
CA PHE A 219 -18.95 -2.12 -15.06
C PHE A 219 -18.34 -2.35 -13.67
N TYR A 220 -17.38 -1.53 -13.23
CA TYR A 220 -16.78 -1.67 -11.90
C TYR A 220 -17.82 -1.58 -10.78
N SER A 221 -18.74 -0.62 -10.84
CA SER A 221 -19.82 -0.52 -9.86
C SER A 221 -20.81 -1.68 -9.91
N THR A 222 -21.10 -2.24 -11.09
CA THR A 222 -22.13 -3.27 -11.23
C THR A 222 -21.61 -4.69 -11.02
N TYR A 223 -20.44 -5.02 -11.56
CA TYR A 223 -19.80 -6.33 -11.45
C TYR A 223 -19.25 -6.55 -10.05
N TYR A 224 -18.41 -5.64 -9.53
CA TYR A 224 -17.83 -5.75 -8.19
C TYR A 224 -18.72 -5.21 -7.08
N LYS A 225 -19.86 -4.60 -7.43
CA LYS A 225 -20.76 -3.93 -6.48
C LYS A 225 -20.08 -2.76 -5.75
N LEU A 226 -19.08 -2.12 -6.37
CA LEU A 226 -18.36 -1.00 -5.75
C LEU A 226 -19.25 0.23 -5.62
N SER A 227 -19.20 0.85 -4.44
CA SER A 227 -19.71 2.20 -4.25
C SER A 227 -18.92 3.16 -5.14
N ALA A 228 -19.58 3.79 -6.11
CA ALA A 228 -18.93 4.79 -6.95
C ALA A 228 -18.57 6.03 -6.13
N PRO A 229 -17.43 6.71 -6.42
CA PRO A 229 -17.11 8.02 -5.87
C PRO A 229 -18.28 8.99 -5.98
N THR A 230 -18.71 9.60 -4.88
CA THR A 230 -19.82 10.59 -4.86
C THR A 230 -19.45 11.98 -5.41
N LYS A 231 -18.23 12.11 -5.91
CA LYS A 231 -17.59 13.34 -6.36
C LYS A 231 -17.11 13.16 -7.79
N LEU A 232 -16.94 14.28 -8.49
CA LEU A 232 -16.36 14.33 -9.83
C LEU A 232 -14.93 13.79 -9.81
N ILE A 233 -14.63 12.94 -10.79
CA ILE A 233 -13.27 12.50 -11.10
C ILE A 233 -12.74 13.42 -12.21
N THR A 234 -11.56 13.99 -12.04
CA THR A 234 -10.92 14.79 -13.08
C THR A 234 -9.91 13.94 -13.85
N VAL A 235 -10.09 13.82 -15.17
CA VAL A 235 -9.27 13.01 -16.06
C VAL A 235 -8.45 13.92 -16.97
N PHE A 236 -7.14 13.92 -16.80
CA PHE A 236 -6.19 14.64 -17.64
C PHE A 236 -5.61 13.73 -18.71
N MET A 237 -5.89 14.04 -19.97
CA MET A 237 -5.42 13.27 -21.13
C MET A 237 -4.34 14.04 -21.88
N MET A 238 -3.09 13.64 -21.66
CA MET A 238 -1.93 14.30 -22.24
C MET A 238 -1.49 13.60 -23.55
N PRO A 239 -0.91 14.35 -24.50
CA PRO A 239 -0.56 13.82 -25.81
C PRO A 239 0.68 12.93 -25.77
N ASP A 240 1.57 13.16 -24.80
CA ASP A 240 2.83 12.42 -24.64
C ASP A 240 3.33 12.48 -23.18
N ILE A 241 4.37 11.70 -22.91
CA ILE A 241 4.99 11.55 -21.58
C ILE A 241 5.56 12.88 -21.07
N ASN A 242 6.14 13.71 -21.94
CA ASN A 242 6.74 14.99 -21.52
C ASN A 242 5.66 15.98 -21.04
N ALA A 243 4.55 16.08 -21.77
CA ALA A 243 3.40 16.87 -21.38
C ALA A 243 2.78 16.35 -20.07
N MET A 244 2.71 15.02 -19.92
CA MET A 244 2.27 14.38 -18.69
C MET A 244 3.17 14.73 -17.50
N GLN A 245 4.50 14.54 -17.61
CA GLN A 245 5.46 14.86 -16.57
C GLN A 245 5.41 16.35 -16.18
N ALA A 246 5.36 17.25 -17.16
CA ALA A 246 5.24 18.68 -16.92
C ALA A 246 3.94 19.03 -16.16
N LEU A 247 2.82 18.43 -16.55
CA LEU A 247 1.55 18.59 -15.86
C LEU A 247 1.58 18.00 -14.44
N SER A 248 2.20 16.83 -14.26
CA SER A 248 2.31 16.14 -12.96
C SER A 248 3.07 16.99 -11.96
N LYS A 249 4.20 17.55 -12.38
CA LYS A 249 4.98 18.49 -11.59
C LYS A 249 4.18 19.76 -11.24
N LYS A 250 3.39 20.27 -12.19
CA LYS A 250 2.54 21.45 -11.96
C LYS A 250 1.38 21.18 -11.00
N LEU A 251 0.68 20.07 -11.17
CA LEU A 251 -0.52 19.72 -10.39
C LEU A 251 -0.15 19.26 -8.99
N HIS A 252 0.89 18.45 -8.90
CA HIS A 252 1.15 17.59 -7.75
C HIS A 252 2.59 17.65 -7.28
N GLY A 253 3.46 18.41 -7.94
CA GLY A 253 4.85 18.56 -7.50
C GLY A 253 5.65 17.27 -7.56
N ILE A 254 5.18 16.28 -8.35
CA ILE A 254 5.84 14.99 -8.51
C ILE A 254 6.69 14.97 -9.79
N ASN A 255 7.88 14.37 -9.69
CA ASN A 255 8.66 14.01 -10.87
C ASN A 255 8.35 12.54 -11.21
N LEU A 256 7.70 12.31 -12.34
CA LEU A 256 7.38 10.95 -12.80
C LEU A 256 8.52 10.37 -13.64
N PRO A 257 8.83 9.09 -13.49
CA PRO A 257 9.64 8.33 -14.43
C PRO A 257 9.07 8.32 -15.84
N VAL A 258 9.94 8.13 -16.84
CA VAL A 258 9.52 7.94 -18.23
C VAL A 258 8.78 6.61 -18.47
N SER A 259 8.96 5.63 -17.57
CA SER A 259 8.26 4.34 -17.61
C SER A 259 6.80 4.44 -17.15
N ASN A 260 6.43 5.51 -16.45
CA ASN A 260 5.06 5.74 -15.98
C ASN A 260 4.21 6.33 -17.11
N LEU A 261 3.12 5.64 -17.47
CA LEU A 261 2.20 6.07 -18.53
C LEU A 261 0.92 6.72 -17.99
N GLY A 262 0.75 6.71 -16.69
CA GLY A 262 -0.34 7.36 -15.98
C GLY A 262 -0.17 7.22 -14.48
N TYR A 263 -0.98 7.99 -13.76
CA TYR A 263 -1.19 7.82 -12.34
C TYR A 263 -2.57 8.34 -11.92
N SER A 264 -2.99 7.94 -10.73
CA SER A 264 -4.19 8.44 -10.07
C SER A 264 -3.86 8.97 -8.67
N SER A 265 -4.69 9.90 -8.17
CA SER A 265 -4.60 10.47 -6.83
C SER A 265 -5.97 10.45 -6.15
N ILE A 266 -6.08 9.71 -5.05
CA ILE A 266 -7.33 9.65 -4.26
C ILE A 266 -7.63 10.98 -3.54
N ASN A 267 -6.61 11.81 -3.26
CA ASN A 267 -6.79 13.02 -2.46
C ASN A 267 -7.60 14.10 -3.17
N ASP A 268 -7.45 14.17 -4.49
CA ASP A 268 -8.16 15.12 -5.35
C ASP A 268 -8.99 14.46 -6.44
N LEU A 269 -9.11 13.12 -6.42
CA LEU A 269 -9.81 12.30 -7.42
C LEU A 269 -9.39 12.64 -8.84
N THR A 270 -8.08 12.81 -9.03
CA THR A 270 -7.49 13.07 -10.33
C THR A 270 -6.89 11.80 -10.92
N LEU A 271 -6.96 11.71 -12.24
CA LEU A 271 -6.26 10.71 -13.06
C LEU A 271 -5.51 11.48 -14.12
N VAL A 272 -4.22 11.22 -14.28
CA VAL A 272 -3.37 11.88 -15.27
C VAL A 272 -2.70 10.79 -16.10
N THR A 273 -2.79 10.87 -17.41
CA THR A 273 -2.26 9.81 -18.29
C THR A 273 -1.85 10.35 -19.65
N ILE A 274 -0.98 9.61 -20.33
CA ILE A 274 -0.86 9.72 -21.78
C ILE A 274 -2.09 9.03 -22.40
N SER A 275 -2.90 9.76 -23.17
CA SER A 275 -4.06 9.11 -23.77
C SER A 275 -4.48 9.67 -25.10
N ASN A 276 -4.50 8.74 -26.05
CA ASN A 276 -5.47 8.63 -27.11
C ASN A 276 -6.30 7.33 -26.88
N ILE A 277 -7.20 6.99 -27.82
CA ILE A 277 -8.04 5.78 -27.73
C ILE A 277 -7.23 4.46 -27.69
N GLU A 278 -6.01 4.45 -28.21
CA GLU A 278 -5.12 3.28 -28.25
C GLU A 278 -4.53 2.97 -26.87
N HIS A 279 -4.50 3.96 -25.97
CA HIS A 279 -4.02 3.83 -24.59
C HIS A 279 -5.15 3.82 -23.55
N ILE A 280 -6.39 3.54 -23.97
CA ILE A 280 -7.56 3.53 -23.07
C ILE A 280 -7.41 2.59 -21.87
N GLY A 281 -6.65 1.50 -22.03
CA GLY A 281 -6.35 0.56 -20.95
C GLY A 281 -5.60 1.19 -19.76
N THR A 282 -4.73 2.18 -20.00
CA THR A 282 -4.09 2.93 -18.90
C THR A 282 -5.12 3.77 -18.14
N ILE A 283 -6.11 4.34 -18.82
CA ILE A 283 -7.21 5.01 -18.12
C ILE A 283 -8.03 4.02 -17.30
N TYR A 284 -8.32 2.83 -17.83
CA TYR A 284 -9.07 1.81 -17.08
C TYR A 284 -8.34 1.35 -15.82
N HIS A 285 -7.01 1.20 -15.89
CA HIS A 285 -6.15 0.88 -14.76
C HIS A 285 -6.25 1.94 -13.66
N GLU A 286 -5.96 3.19 -13.99
CA GLU A 286 -5.96 4.27 -13.01
C GLU A 286 -7.38 4.62 -12.50
N LEU A 287 -8.40 4.47 -13.34
CA LEU A 287 -9.79 4.63 -12.94
C LEU A 287 -10.20 3.54 -11.94
N PHE A 288 -9.68 2.31 -12.11
CA PHE A 288 -9.96 1.22 -11.19
C PHE A 288 -9.45 1.57 -9.79
N HIS A 289 -8.23 2.09 -9.64
CA HIS A 289 -7.68 2.54 -8.35
C HIS A 289 -8.58 3.55 -7.65
N LEU A 290 -9.08 4.57 -8.38
CA LEU A 290 -10.00 5.56 -7.81
C LEU A 290 -11.33 4.96 -7.37
N MET A 291 -11.86 3.98 -8.12
CA MET A 291 -13.14 3.33 -7.82
C MET A 291 -13.02 2.34 -6.67
N ILE A 292 -11.99 1.50 -6.67
CA ILE A 292 -11.78 0.45 -5.67
C ILE A 292 -11.40 1.04 -4.33
N ARG A 293 -10.46 2.00 -4.27
CA ARG A 293 -10.04 2.63 -3.01
C ARG A 293 -11.07 3.59 -2.45
N ALA A 294 -11.97 4.10 -3.29
CA ALA A 294 -13.13 4.78 -2.76
C ALA A 294 -13.95 3.83 -1.88
N ASP A 295 -14.14 2.55 -2.22
CA ASP A 295 -15.00 1.64 -1.43
C ASP A 295 -14.20 0.78 -0.42
N ILE A 296 -13.04 0.30 -0.85
CA ILE A 296 -12.13 -0.61 -0.13
C ILE A 296 -10.77 0.09 0.04
N GLY A 297 -10.71 1.15 0.85
CA GLY A 297 -9.48 1.93 1.02
C GLY A 297 -8.29 1.17 1.62
N ASP A 298 -8.52 -0.02 2.19
CA ASP A 298 -7.51 -0.93 2.75
C ASP A 298 -7.30 -2.19 1.90
N ILE A 299 -7.63 -2.13 0.61
CA ILE A 299 -7.35 -3.21 -0.34
C ILE A 299 -5.84 -3.48 -0.37
N PRO A 300 -5.40 -4.75 -0.28
CA PRO A 300 -3.97 -5.06 -0.31
C PRO A 300 -3.38 -4.84 -1.71
N VAL A 301 -2.11 -4.46 -1.74
CA VAL A 301 -1.38 -4.08 -2.96
C VAL A 301 -1.51 -5.10 -4.10
N TRP A 302 -1.33 -6.39 -3.84
CA TRP A 302 -1.41 -7.43 -4.86
C TRP A 302 -2.79 -7.51 -5.53
N LEU A 303 -3.86 -7.25 -4.77
CA LEU A 303 -5.22 -7.32 -5.30
C LEU A 303 -5.56 -6.02 -6.04
N ASP A 304 -5.13 -4.88 -5.51
CA ASP A 304 -5.36 -3.59 -6.15
C ASP A 304 -4.64 -3.50 -7.50
N GLU A 305 -3.32 -3.70 -7.49
CA GLU A 305 -2.51 -3.67 -8.70
C GLU A 305 -2.84 -4.82 -9.65
N GLY A 306 -3.10 -6.02 -9.12
CA GLY A 306 -3.53 -7.15 -9.93
C GLY A 306 -4.79 -6.84 -10.74
N LEU A 307 -5.82 -6.28 -10.10
CA LEU A 307 -7.10 -5.95 -10.73
C LEU A 307 -6.97 -4.76 -11.69
N ALA A 308 -6.21 -3.72 -11.31
CA ALA A 308 -5.94 -2.61 -12.21
C ALA A 308 -5.15 -3.08 -13.46
N CYS A 309 -4.19 -3.98 -13.28
CA CYS A 309 -3.42 -4.58 -14.38
C CYS A 309 -4.30 -5.44 -15.29
N LEU A 310 -5.26 -6.20 -14.74
CA LEU A 310 -6.22 -6.99 -15.51
C LEU A 310 -6.92 -6.15 -16.57
N TYR A 311 -7.32 -4.93 -16.22
CA TYR A 311 -8.05 -4.04 -17.10
C TYR A 311 -7.18 -3.21 -18.04
N THR A 312 -5.86 -3.20 -17.83
CA THR A 312 -4.92 -2.51 -18.73
C THR A 312 -4.91 -3.13 -20.13
N THR A 313 -4.98 -4.45 -20.20
CA THR A 313 -5.03 -5.22 -21.45
C THR A 313 -6.32 -6.00 -21.43
N SER A 314 -7.44 -5.34 -21.75
CA SER A 314 -8.77 -5.94 -21.68
C SER A 314 -9.62 -5.59 -22.89
N SER A 315 -10.67 -6.38 -23.11
CA SER A 315 -11.64 -6.17 -24.16
C SER A 315 -13.06 -6.41 -23.63
N TRP A 316 -14.03 -5.78 -24.28
CA TRP A 316 -15.44 -5.97 -23.95
C TRP A 316 -15.97 -7.25 -24.60
N ASP A 317 -16.46 -8.17 -23.78
CA ASP A 317 -17.27 -9.32 -24.19
C ASP A 317 -18.70 -9.12 -23.68
N GLY A 318 -19.55 -8.56 -24.54
CA GLY A 318 -20.84 -8.01 -24.14
C GLY A 318 -20.65 -6.89 -23.10
N ASP A 319 -21.30 -7.05 -21.94
CA ASP A 319 -21.24 -6.11 -20.81
C ASP A 319 -20.08 -6.40 -19.84
N ASN A 320 -19.26 -7.42 -20.12
CA ASN A 320 -18.14 -7.80 -19.27
C ASN A 320 -16.83 -7.29 -19.83
N LEU A 321 -15.98 -6.74 -18.95
CA LEU A 321 -14.61 -6.40 -19.30
C LEU A 321 -13.70 -7.59 -18.96
N VAL A 322 -13.16 -8.23 -20.00
CA VAL A 322 -12.38 -9.47 -19.88
C VAL A 322 -10.90 -9.18 -20.13
N GLY A 323 -10.03 -9.65 -19.23
CA GLY A 323 -8.59 -9.52 -19.36
C GLY A 323 -8.05 -10.33 -20.54
N SER A 324 -7.03 -9.81 -21.19
CA SER A 324 -6.30 -10.47 -22.28
C SER A 324 -5.23 -11.39 -21.72
N TYR A 325 -5.17 -12.61 -22.25
CA TYR A 325 -4.04 -13.51 -22.03
C TYR A 325 -2.78 -13.09 -22.79
N ASP A 326 -2.94 -12.27 -23.84
CA ASP A 326 -1.83 -11.64 -24.55
C ASP A 326 -1.53 -10.28 -23.89
N THR A 327 -0.62 -10.32 -22.93
CA THR A 327 -0.16 -9.15 -22.16
C THR A 327 1.36 -9.15 -22.15
N TRP A 328 1.96 -7.97 -22.30
CA TRP A 328 3.42 -7.81 -22.22
C TRP A 328 3.99 -8.27 -20.86
N ARG A 329 3.16 -8.33 -19.82
CA ARG A 329 3.53 -8.88 -18.51
C ARG A 329 3.86 -10.37 -18.55
N THR A 330 3.34 -11.11 -19.52
CA THR A 330 3.74 -12.51 -19.71
C THR A 330 5.22 -12.61 -20.09
N ARG A 331 5.72 -11.67 -20.91
CA ARG A 331 7.15 -11.59 -21.25
C ARG A 331 8.00 -11.31 -20.01
N VAL A 332 7.56 -10.42 -19.12
CA VAL A 332 8.27 -10.18 -17.84
C VAL A 332 8.47 -11.48 -17.05
N LEU A 333 7.43 -12.31 -16.94
CA LEU A 333 7.53 -13.60 -16.24
C LEU A 333 8.40 -14.62 -16.99
N LEU A 334 8.32 -14.67 -18.32
CA LEU A 334 9.17 -15.54 -19.13
C LEU A 334 10.65 -15.15 -19.03
N ASP A 335 10.94 -13.84 -19.08
CA ASP A 335 12.30 -13.33 -18.96
C ASP A 335 12.86 -13.60 -17.55
N ALA A 336 12.04 -13.41 -16.50
CA ALA A 336 12.38 -13.77 -15.13
C ALA A 336 12.69 -15.28 -14.99
N ALA A 337 11.85 -16.16 -15.54
CA ALA A 337 12.07 -17.61 -15.48
C ALA A 337 13.33 -18.07 -16.21
N ASN A 338 13.73 -17.37 -17.27
CA ASN A 338 14.94 -17.66 -18.03
C ASN A 338 16.20 -16.96 -17.47
N SER A 339 16.02 -16.05 -16.50
CA SER A 339 17.11 -15.33 -15.88
C SER A 339 17.92 -16.25 -14.96
N ARG A 340 19.22 -15.96 -14.86
CA ARG A 340 20.10 -16.52 -13.81
C ARG A 340 20.19 -15.60 -12.60
N ASP A 341 19.49 -14.47 -12.64
CA ASP A 341 19.43 -13.52 -11.54
C ASP A 341 18.58 -14.09 -10.41
N ASN A 342 19.19 -14.26 -9.25
CA ASN A 342 18.53 -14.77 -8.06
C ASN A 342 17.43 -13.85 -7.55
N ALA A 343 17.46 -12.57 -7.91
CA ALA A 343 16.45 -11.60 -7.50
C ALA A 343 15.14 -11.72 -8.32
N LEU A 344 15.10 -12.55 -9.37
CA LEU A 344 13.93 -12.76 -10.23
C LEU A 344 13.24 -14.09 -9.95
N ARG A 345 12.95 -14.35 -8.67
CA ARG A 345 12.27 -15.56 -8.22
C ARG A 345 10.81 -15.31 -7.89
N PHE A 346 9.93 -16.21 -8.29
CA PHE A 346 8.49 -16.02 -8.13
C PHE A 346 8.08 -16.15 -6.65
N PRO A 347 7.34 -15.20 -6.07
CA PRO A 347 6.74 -15.42 -4.76
C PRO A 347 5.66 -16.50 -4.86
N THR A 348 5.54 -17.31 -3.80
CA THR A 348 4.29 -18.08 -3.59
C THR A 348 3.11 -17.11 -3.44
N ILE A 349 1.89 -17.57 -3.71
CA ILE A 349 0.69 -16.74 -3.48
C ILE A 349 0.61 -16.28 -2.02
N ASN A 350 0.95 -17.14 -1.06
CA ASN A 350 0.96 -16.76 0.34
C ASN A 350 1.87 -15.56 0.61
N LEU A 351 3.11 -15.61 0.11
CA LEU A 351 4.07 -14.51 0.23
C LEU A 351 3.60 -13.24 -0.52
N LEU A 352 3.09 -13.39 -1.74
CA LEU A 352 2.57 -12.28 -2.53
C LEU A 352 1.41 -11.57 -1.80
N THR A 353 0.56 -12.33 -1.10
CA THR A 353 -0.59 -11.77 -0.35
C THR A 353 -0.20 -11.09 0.96
N SER A 354 1.03 -11.32 1.45
CA SER A 354 1.56 -10.67 2.66
C SER A 354 2.35 -9.40 2.39
N TYR A 355 2.72 -9.11 1.13
CA TYR A 355 3.54 -7.95 0.82
C TYR A 355 2.89 -6.63 1.21
N THR A 356 3.73 -5.77 1.78
CA THR A 356 3.53 -4.34 1.90
C THR A 356 3.71 -3.64 0.55
N TRP A 357 3.33 -2.36 0.45
CA TRP A 357 3.60 -1.55 -0.74
C TRP A 357 5.09 -1.45 -1.08
N ASP A 358 5.96 -1.38 -0.08
CA ASP A 358 7.40 -1.23 -0.32
C ASP A 358 7.95 -2.55 -0.86
N GLU A 359 7.64 -3.67 -0.20
CA GLU A 359 8.02 -5.02 -0.67
C GLU A 359 7.50 -5.31 -2.07
N PHE A 360 6.22 -5.01 -2.32
CA PHE A 360 5.61 -5.23 -3.64
C PHE A 360 6.30 -4.42 -4.74
N ASN A 361 6.78 -3.21 -4.41
CA ASN A 361 7.51 -2.32 -5.32
C ASN A 361 9.04 -2.54 -5.32
N GLY A 362 9.53 -3.68 -4.80
CA GLY A 362 10.95 -4.04 -4.87
C GLY A 362 11.80 -3.60 -3.69
N SER A 363 11.18 -3.37 -2.52
CA SER A 363 11.79 -3.09 -1.21
C SER A 363 12.75 -1.88 -1.17
N ASP A 364 13.45 -1.68 -0.03
CA ASP A 364 14.45 -0.62 0.16
C ASP A 364 15.63 -0.69 -0.84
N ASP A 365 15.88 -1.86 -1.43
CA ASP A 365 16.89 -2.06 -2.47
C ASP A 365 16.41 -1.57 -3.85
N HIS A 366 15.15 -1.13 -3.95
CA HIS A 366 14.55 -0.51 -5.14
C HIS A 366 14.69 -1.39 -6.39
N ASN A 367 14.52 -2.71 -6.23
CA ASN A 367 14.62 -3.66 -7.33
C ASN A 367 13.35 -3.59 -8.20
N ILE A 368 13.41 -2.79 -9.24
CA ILE A 368 12.26 -2.56 -10.12
C ILE A 368 11.91 -3.76 -11.00
N CYS A 369 12.83 -4.72 -11.17
CA CYS A 369 12.50 -5.97 -11.84
C CYS A 369 11.68 -6.89 -10.94
N GLU A 370 11.98 -6.95 -9.64
CA GLU A 370 11.14 -7.64 -8.66
C GLU A 370 9.75 -7.00 -8.60
N ALA A 371 9.68 -5.66 -8.56
CA ALA A 371 8.43 -4.93 -8.68
C ALA A 371 7.67 -5.36 -9.95
N SER A 372 8.28 -5.25 -11.12
CA SER A 372 7.66 -5.64 -12.39
C SER A 372 7.13 -7.08 -12.38
N MET A 373 7.88 -8.01 -11.78
CA MET A 373 7.45 -9.40 -11.59
C MET A 373 6.25 -9.52 -10.64
N ASN A 374 6.21 -8.78 -9.53
CA ASN A 374 5.09 -8.78 -8.58
C ASN A 374 3.79 -8.28 -9.23
N TYR A 375 3.87 -7.20 -10.03
CA TYR A 375 2.74 -6.72 -10.83
C TYR A 375 2.31 -7.76 -11.88
N ALA A 376 3.27 -8.41 -12.54
CA ALA A 376 2.99 -9.43 -13.54
C ALA A 376 2.34 -10.69 -12.91
N MET A 377 2.86 -11.19 -11.80
CA MET A 377 2.29 -12.31 -11.04
C MET A 377 0.87 -12.00 -10.57
N SER A 378 0.65 -10.81 -10.01
CA SER A 378 -0.68 -10.37 -9.55
C SER A 378 -1.67 -10.26 -10.71
N ASN A 379 -1.23 -9.76 -11.87
CA ASN A 379 -2.05 -9.70 -13.08
C ASN A 379 -2.49 -11.10 -13.55
N HIS A 380 -1.57 -12.06 -13.59
CA HIS A 380 -1.88 -13.43 -14.00
C HIS A 380 -2.75 -14.16 -12.98
N LEU A 381 -2.57 -13.90 -11.68
CA LEU A 381 -3.47 -14.39 -10.64
C LEU A 381 -4.90 -13.86 -10.86
N MET A 382 -5.05 -12.59 -11.24
CA MET A 382 -6.38 -12.05 -11.58
C MET A 382 -6.98 -12.66 -12.84
N LEU A 383 -6.18 -12.95 -13.88
CA LEU A 383 -6.65 -13.67 -15.07
C LEU A 383 -7.17 -15.07 -14.70
N TYR A 384 -6.42 -15.81 -13.89
CA TYR A 384 -6.84 -17.12 -13.37
C TYR A 384 -8.16 -17.01 -12.60
N LEU A 385 -8.26 -16.07 -11.66
CA LEU A 385 -9.46 -15.87 -10.85
C LEU A 385 -10.65 -15.37 -11.68
N GLN A 386 -10.42 -14.61 -12.75
CA GLN A 386 -11.45 -14.22 -13.71
C GLN A 386 -12.01 -15.44 -14.45
N GLU A 387 -11.12 -16.30 -14.97
CA GLU A 387 -11.49 -17.54 -15.68
C GLU A 387 -12.30 -18.48 -14.77
N LYS A 388 -12.04 -18.49 -13.47
CA LYS A 388 -12.79 -19.26 -12.47
C LYS A 388 -14.07 -18.58 -11.96
N GLY A 389 -14.34 -17.33 -12.36
CA GLY A 389 -15.50 -16.58 -11.87
C GLY A 389 -15.42 -16.19 -10.38
N LEU A 390 -14.20 -16.10 -9.82
CA LEU A 390 -13.96 -15.90 -8.38
C LEU A 390 -13.75 -14.44 -7.97
N LEU A 391 -13.49 -13.54 -8.94
CA LEU A 391 -13.13 -12.14 -8.65
C LEU A 391 -14.16 -11.41 -7.77
N ILE A 392 -15.45 -11.55 -8.05
CA ILE A 392 -16.50 -10.88 -7.27
C ILE A 392 -16.53 -11.37 -5.82
N ARG A 393 -16.27 -12.67 -5.59
CA ARG A 393 -16.28 -13.27 -4.25
C ARG A 393 -15.11 -12.74 -3.43
N ILE A 394 -13.92 -12.67 -4.02
CA ILE A 394 -12.72 -12.11 -3.37
C ILE A 394 -12.91 -10.64 -3.07
N VAL A 395 -13.28 -9.81 -4.05
CA VAL A 395 -13.49 -8.37 -3.83
C VAL A 395 -14.58 -8.13 -2.79
N SER A 396 -15.66 -8.91 -2.79
CA SER A 396 -16.70 -8.82 -1.76
C SER A 396 -16.19 -9.18 -0.37
N ALA A 397 -15.31 -10.17 -0.24
CA ALA A 397 -14.70 -10.53 1.05
C ALA A 397 -13.85 -9.37 1.58
N PHE A 398 -12.99 -8.78 0.75
CA PHE A 398 -12.16 -7.63 1.15
C PHE A 398 -13.00 -6.40 1.48
N ARG A 399 -14.05 -6.12 0.71
CA ARG A 399 -15.00 -5.05 1.03
C ARG A 399 -15.67 -5.28 2.38
N ASN A 400 -16.16 -6.49 2.62
CA ASN A 400 -16.94 -6.85 3.80
C ASN A 400 -16.07 -7.23 5.01
N ARG A 401 -14.74 -7.21 4.89
CA ARG A 401 -13.81 -7.46 5.99
C ARG A 401 -14.21 -6.62 7.19
N THR A 402 -14.58 -7.29 8.27
CA THR A 402 -15.07 -6.64 9.48
C THR A 402 -13.96 -5.88 10.17
N VAL A 403 -14.26 -4.64 10.53
CA VAL A 403 -13.44 -3.84 11.44
C VAL A 403 -13.69 -4.34 12.87
N ILE A 404 -12.68 -4.33 13.73
CA ILE A 404 -12.73 -4.93 15.09
C ILE A 404 -13.85 -4.27 15.92
N ASP A 405 -14.79 -5.08 16.41
CA ASP A 405 -15.87 -4.63 17.31
C ASP A 405 -15.42 -4.79 18.77
N LEU A 406 -15.20 -3.69 19.49
CA LEU A 406 -14.83 -3.69 20.92
C LEU A 406 -15.78 -4.49 21.82
N LYS A 407 -17.03 -4.71 21.40
CA LYS A 407 -18.06 -5.38 22.19
C LYS A 407 -18.20 -6.86 21.83
N LYS A 408 -17.53 -7.33 20.78
CA LYS A 408 -17.51 -8.75 20.38
C LYS A 408 -16.08 -9.27 20.45
N GLN A 409 -15.88 -10.45 21.00
CA GLN A 409 -14.60 -11.15 20.90
C GLN A 409 -14.35 -11.52 19.44
N GLY A 410 -13.76 -10.61 18.66
CA GLY A 410 -13.41 -10.81 17.26
C GLY A 410 -11.98 -10.35 17.00
N SER A 411 -11.28 -11.02 16.09
CA SER A 411 -9.95 -10.63 15.62
C SER A 411 -10.04 -10.11 14.19
N TYR A 412 -9.17 -9.15 13.86
CA TYR A 412 -8.92 -8.79 12.47
C TYR A 412 -8.38 -10.00 11.69
N GLN A 413 -8.93 -10.25 10.50
CA GLN A 413 -8.54 -11.36 9.61
C GLN A 413 -7.44 -10.92 8.64
N GLY A 414 -6.38 -11.73 8.52
CA GLY A 414 -5.28 -11.51 7.58
C GLY A 414 -5.71 -11.62 6.10
N ASN A 415 -4.84 -11.22 5.18
CA ASN A 415 -5.10 -11.32 3.74
C ASN A 415 -5.25 -12.77 3.28
N ALA A 416 -4.33 -13.65 3.70
CA ALA A 416 -4.37 -15.07 3.37
C ALA A 416 -5.62 -15.75 3.94
N GLU A 417 -5.90 -15.55 5.24
CA GLU A 417 -7.10 -16.10 5.91
C GLU A 417 -8.39 -15.68 5.20
N LEU A 418 -8.50 -14.40 4.85
CA LEU A 418 -9.68 -13.90 4.15
C LEU A 418 -9.80 -14.51 2.74
N LEU A 419 -8.67 -14.70 2.05
CA LEU A 419 -8.65 -15.35 0.74
C LEU A 419 -9.08 -16.82 0.86
N GLU A 420 -8.57 -17.56 1.85
CA GLU A 420 -8.95 -18.94 2.12
C GLU A 420 -10.45 -19.08 2.42
N GLU A 421 -11.01 -18.21 3.25
CA GLU A 421 -12.44 -18.16 3.54
C GLU A 421 -13.25 -17.83 2.27
N ALA A 422 -12.79 -16.82 1.52
CA ALA A 422 -13.42 -16.40 0.27
C ALA A 422 -13.31 -17.44 -0.84
N LEU A 423 -12.42 -18.42 -0.76
CA LEU A 423 -12.31 -19.49 -1.73
C LEU A 423 -12.97 -20.78 -1.25
N GLY A 424 -12.92 -21.04 0.06
CA GLY A 424 -13.31 -22.32 0.67
C GLY A 424 -12.22 -23.38 0.55
N GLU A 425 -10.96 -22.97 0.36
CA GLU A 425 -9.81 -23.86 0.27
C GLU A 425 -8.53 -23.19 0.81
N PRO A 426 -7.53 -23.99 1.24
CA PRO A 426 -6.25 -23.44 1.71
C PRO A 426 -5.48 -22.70 0.63
N ILE A 427 -4.71 -21.68 1.00
CA ILE A 427 -3.93 -20.85 0.07
C ILE A 427 -2.88 -21.67 -0.68
N ASP A 428 -2.34 -22.72 -0.06
CA ASP A 428 -1.42 -23.68 -0.69
C ASP A 428 -2.10 -24.50 -1.80
N SER A 429 -3.42 -24.72 -1.72
CA SER A 429 -4.21 -25.34 -2.79
C SER A 429 -4.31 -24.40 -3.98
N LEU A 430 -4.59 -23.12 -3.71
CA LEU A 430 -4.66 -22.08 -4.73
C LEU A 430 -3.31 -21.92 -5.44
N ASP A 431 -2.19 -21.89 -4.70
CA ASP A 431 -0.84 -21.76 -5.25
C ASP A 431 -0.51 -22.88 -6.23
N LYS A 432 -0.80 -24.14 -5.86
CA LYS A 432 -0.61 -25.31 -6.74
C LYS A 432 -1.49 -25.26 -7.99
N GLN A 433 -2.76 -24.85 -7.85
CA GLN A 433 -3.67 -24.75 -8.98
C GLN A 433 -3.26 -23.64 -9.95
N PHE A 434 -2.90 -22.48 -9.41
CA PHE A 434 -2.40 -21.36 -10.18
C PHE A 434 -1.10 -21.72 -10.91
N THR A 435 -0.17 -22.38 -10.23
CA THR A 435 1.09 -22.84 -10.83
C THR A 435 0.87 -23.79 -11.99
N ARG A 436 -0.04 -24.77 -11.84
CA ARG A 436 -0.42 -25.66 -12.96
C ARG A 436 -1.05 -24.88 -14.10
N TRP A 437 -1.94 -23.94 -13.79
CA TRP A 437 -2.57 -23.09 -14.79
C TRP A 437 -1.55 -22.26 -15.58
N MET A 438 -0.54 -21.70 -14.90
CA MET A 438 0.58 -20.98 -15.54
C MET A 438 1.39 -21.89 -16.45
N GLN A 439 1.67 -23.12 -16.02
CA GLN A 439 2.34 -24.12 -16.85
C GLN A 439 1.51 -24.48 -18.08
N ASP A 440 0.22 -24.75 -17.92
CA ASP A 440 -0.66 -25.18 -19.02
C ASP A 440 -0.87 -24.06 -20.05
N LYS A 441 -1.11 -22.83 -19.59
CA LYS A 441 -1.41 -21.68 -20.45
C LYS A 441 -0.16 -21.07 -21.08
N TYR A 442 0.94 -21.00 -20.35
CA TYR A 442 2.13 -20.21 -20.72
C TYR A 442 3.43 -21.02 -20.79
N GLN A 443 3.40 -22.33 -20.48
CA GLN A 443 4.60 -23.17 -20.37
C GLN A 443 5.59 -22.64 -19.32
N LEU A 444 5.08 -21.98 -18.28
CA LEU A 444 5.87 -21.37 -17.21
C LEU A 444 5.87 -22.25 -15.97
N HIS A 445 7.04 -22.76 -15.57
CA HIS A 445 7.20 -23.60 -14.39
C HIS A 445 7.61 -22.78 -13.16
N LEU A 446 6.63 -22.28 -12.40
CA LEU A 446 6.90 -21.43 -11.23
C LEU A 446 7.68 -22.14 -10.12
N GLU A 447 7.38 -23.42 -9.86
CA GLU A 447 7.94 -24.19 -8.71
C GLU A 447 9.47 -24.23 -8.69
N ASN A 448 10.11 -24.18 -9.85
CA ASN A 448 11.56 -24.30 -9.99
C ASN A 448 12.31 -23.09 -9.41
N ASN A 449 11.65 -21.94 -9.28
CA ASN A 449 12.22 -20.67 -8.85
C ASN A 449 11.33 -19.96 -7.81
N GLN A 450 10.57 -20.70 -7.01
CA GLN A 450 9.67 -20.10 -6.02
C GLN A 450 10.38 -19.74 -4.70
N VAL A 451 10.09 -18.55 -4.17
CA VAL A 451 10.52 -18.10 -2.84
C VAL A 451 9.36 -18.19 -1.87
N LYS A 452 9.61 -18.79 -0.70
CA LYS A 452 8.60 -19.09 0.33
C LYS A 452 8.56 -18.09 1.49
N SER A 453 9.59 -17.26 1.62
CA SER A 453 9.71 -16.22 2.64
C SER A 453 10.50 -15.04 2.06
N SER A 454 10.10 -13.81 2.36
CA SER A 454 10.96 -12.66 2.11
C SER A 454 12.26 -12.81 2.91
N VAL A 455 13.38 -12.37 2.34
CA VAL A 455 14.54 -12.01 3.17
C VAL A 455 14.13 -10.69 3.82
N TYR A 456 13.63 -10.78 5.05
CA TYR A 456 13.31 -9.59 5.83
C TYR A 456 14.55 -8.72 5.96
N SER A 457 14.39 -7.39 5.87
CA SER A 457 15.44 -6.52 6.39
C SER A 457 15.62 -6.85 7.89
N PHE A 458 16.81 -6.65 8.44
CA PHE A 458 17.06 -6.84 9.87
C PHE A 458 16.12 -5.98 10.71
N ASN A 459 15.72 -4.84 10.17
CA ASN A 459 14.73 -3.96 10.75
C ASN A 459 13.35 -4.64 10.82
N ASP A 460 12.89 -5.32 9.76
CA ASP A 460 11.62 -6.05 9.78
C ASP A 460 11.64 -7.25 10.73
N LEU A 461 12.78 -7.94 10.82
CA LEU A 461 13.02 -8.98 11.84
C LEU A 461 12.91 -8.40 13.25
N LEU A 462 13.66 -7.34 13.56
CA LEU A 462 13.63 -6.65 14.84
C LEU A 462 12.20 -6.20 15.24
N HIS A 463 11.46 -5.59 14.31
CA HIS A 463 10.11 -5.10 14.58
C HIS A 463 9.09 -6.25 14.71
N GLY A 464 9.22 -7.30 13.89
CA GLY A 464 8.43 -8.53 13.99
C GLY A 464 8.68 -9.29 15.29
N HIS A 465 9.91 -9.30 15.82
CA HIS A 465 10.21 -9.91 17.12
C HIS A 465 9.58 -9.16 18.28
N LEU A 466 9.51 -7.84 18.21
CA LEU A 466 8.86 -7.04 19.25
C LEU A 466 7.34 -7.24 19.26
N PHE A 467 6.72 -7.41 18.09
CA PHE A 467 5.33 -7.85 17.97
C PHE A 467 5.10 -9.20 18.64
N ASN A 468 5.98 -10.17 18.38
CA ASN A 468 5.96 -11.45 19.08
C ASN A 468 6.14 -11.26 20.59
N LEU A 469 7.14 -10.52 21.08
CA LEU A 469 7.36 -10.25 22.51
C LEU A 469 6.13 -9.75 23.26
N ILE A 470 5.37 -8.85 22.66
CA ILE A 470 4.19 -8.27 23.30
C ILE A 470 3.04 -9.28 23.33
N LEU A 471 2.76 -9.98 22.22
CA LEU A 471 1.75 -11.03 22.18
C LEU A 471 2.07 -12.17 23.17
N LEU A 472 3.35 -12.55 23.25
CA LEU A 472 3.87 -13.57 24.14
C LEU A 472 3.63 -13.28 25.62
N ASN A 473 3.81 -12.02 26.04
CA ASN A 473 3.54 -11.60 27.42
C ASN A 473 2.06 -11.77 27.79
N GLU A 474 1.17 -11.41 26.86
CA GLU A 474 -0.26 -11.33 27.14
C GLU A 474 -1.05 -12.63 26.87
N GLU A 475 -0.51 -13.58 26.10
CA GLU A 475 -1.16 -14.89 25.88
C GLU A 475 -0.67 -15.98 26.83
N HIS A 476 0.60 -15.95 27.22
CA HIS A 476 1.23 -17.05 27.95
C HIS A 476 1.69 -16.69 29.36
N GLY A 477 1.38 -15.48 29.85
CA GLY A 477 1.64 -15.09 31.24
C GLY A 477 3.12 -15.10 31.60
N MET A 478 3.97 -14.63 30.68
CA MET A 478 5.40 -14.53 30.92
C MET A 478 5.66 -13.67 32.17
N THR A 479 6.59 -14.09 33.03
CA THR A 479 6.89 -13.30 34.23
C THR A 479 7.50 -11.96 33.82
N PRO A 480 7.19 -10.85 34.52
CA PRO A 480 7.75 -9.53 34.21
C PRO A 480 9.28 -9.51 34.11
N LEU A 481 9.94 -10.41 34.86
CA LEU A 481 11.39 -10.57 34.83
C LEU A 481 11.89 -11.18 33.52
N LYS A 482 11.22 -12.21 32.97
CA LYS A 482 11.60 -12.82 31.68
C LYS A 482 11.36 -11.84 30.53
N LEU A 483 10.24 -11.12 30.57
CA LEU A 483 9.95 -10.08 29.59
C LEU A 483 11.00 -8.97 29.61
N ALA A 484 11.40 -8.50 30.79
CA ALA A 484 12.44 -7.48 30.94
C ALA A 484 13.81 -7.94 30.41
N VAL A 485 14.13 -9.23 30.52
CA VAL A 485 15.36 -9.80 29.94
C VAL A 485 15.31 -9.76 28.42
N PHE A 486 14.22 -10.24 27.81
CA PHE A 486 14.09 -10.21 26.36
C PHE A 486 14.02 -8.79 25.81
N GLN A 487 13.32 -7.88 26.49
CA GLN A 487 13.28 -6.46 26.11
C GLN A 487 14.67 -5.84 26.15
N LYS A 488 15.45 -6.10 27.21
CA LYS A 488 16.82 -5.58 27.30
C LYS A 488 17.72 -6.12 26.19
N GLN A 489 17.57 -7.40 25.83
CA GLN A 489 18.32 -8.00 24.73
C GLN A 489 17.93 -7.35 23.40
N GLN A 490 16.63 -7.15 23.16
CA GLN A 490 16.13 -6.44 21.99
C GLN A 490 16.65 -4.99 21.92
N ASP A 491 16.65 -4.27 23.04
CA ASP A 491 17.12 -2.87 23.11
C ASP A 491 18.61 -2.77 22.83
N ASP A 492 19.43 -3.74 23.29
CA ASP A 492 20.87 -3.79 23.03
C ASP A 492 21.17 -4.06 21.55
N ILE A 493 20.43 -5.00 20.94
CA ILE A 493 20.50 -5.28 19.50
C ILE A 493 20.09 -4.04 18.69
N ASN A 494 18.98 -3.40 19.04
CA ASN A 494 18.52 -2.16 18.40
C ASN A 494 19.57 -1.05 18.48
N TYR A 495 20.14 -0.81 19.66
CA TYR A 495 21.14 0.25 19.87
C TYR A 495 22.40 0.02 19.02
N ARG A 496 22.89 -1.22 18.97
CA ARG A 496 24.04 -1.59 18.14
C ARG A 496 23.72 -1.46 16.65
N TYR A 497 22.52 -1.89 16.24
CA TYR A 497 22.07 -1.77 14.86
C TYR A 497 21.90 -0.32 14.39
N GLU A 498 21.32 0.57 15.21
CA GLU A 498 21.21 2.00 14.87
C GLU A 498 22.57 2.64 14.55
N SER A 499 23.65 2.14 15.16
CA SER A 499 25.01 2.65 14.94
C SER A 499 25.64 2.21 13.60
N ILE A 500 25.07 1.21 12.93
CA ILE A 500 25.57 0.62 11.68
C ILE A 500 24.53 0.62 10.54
N SER A 501 23.26 0.92 10.85
CA SER A 501 22.17 0.99 9.89
C SER A 501 22.39 2.06 8.82
N GLY A 502 22.05 1.75 7.57
CA GLY A 502 22.26 2.59 6.40
C GLY A 502 23.70 2.64 5.89
N SER A 503 24.57 1.73 6.33
CA SER A 503 25.95 1.61 5.82
C SER A 503 26.00 0.73 4.56
N ASP A 504 26.98 0.99 3.68
CA ASP A 504 27.25 0.14 2.51
C ASP A 504 27.50 -1.34 2.91
N GLU A 505 28.02 -1.57 4.12
CA GLU A 505 28.28 -2.91 4.67
C GLU A 505 26.99 -3.64 5.06
N GLU A 506 25.92 -2.92 5.42
CA GLU A 506 24.61 -3.51 5.69
C GLU A 506 23.96 -4.07 4.42
N HIS A 507 23.99 -3.30 3.34
CA HIS A 507 23.51 -3.76 2.05
C HIS A 507 24.34 -4.96 1.53
N LYS A 508 25.67 -4.95 1.73
CA LYS A 508 26.53 -6.11 1.42
C LYS A 508 26.19 -7.34 2.26
N PHE A 509 25.85 -7.16 3.54
CA PHE A 509 25.45 -8.25 4.42
C PHE A 509 24.15 -8.92 3.93
N TYR A 510 23.09 -8.16 3.68
CA TYR A 510 21.83 -8.76 3.20
C TYR A 510 22.02 -9.49 1.88
N LYS A 511 22.77 -8.90 0.95
CA LYS A 511 23.08 -9.54 -0.32
C LYS A 511 23.83 -10.85 -0.14
N ALA A 512 24.82 -10.89 0.76
CA ALA A 512 25.58 -12.11 1.05
C ALA A 512 24.74 -13.19 1.73
N GLU A 513 23.82 -12.81 2.62
CA GLU A 513 22.94 -13.74 3.32
C GLU A 513 21.82 -14.28 2.41
N GLU A 514 21.28 -13.42 1.54
CA GLU A 514 20.40 -13.82 0.43
C GLU A 514 21.13 -14.82 -0.48
N ASP A 515 22.34 -14.49 -0.94
CA ASP A 515 23.19 -15.38 -1.74
C ASP A 515 23.46 -16.73 -1.04
N ARG A 516 23.68 -16.71 0.28
CA ARG A 516 23.90 -17.91 1.12
C ARG A 516 22.65 -18.78 1.23
N LEU A 517 21.51 -18.21 1.59
CA LEU A 517 20.22 -18.91 1.65
C LEU A 517 19.85 -19.49 0.27
N HIS A 518 20.34 -18.86 -0.80
CA HIS A 518 20.03 -19.18 -2.17
C HIS A 518 21.08 -20.09 -2.84
N GLY A 519 22.05 -20.62 -2.09
CA GLY A 519 23.01 -21.63 -2.54
C GLY A 519 24.19 -21.12 -3.37
N ASN A 520 24.32 -19.81 -3.54
CA ASN A 520 25.34 -19.16 -4.35
C ASN A 520 26.34 -18.42 -3.45
N TYR A 521 27.06 -19.17 -2.60
CA TYR A 521 28.00 -18.57 -1.66
C TYR A 521 29.12 -17.83 -2.39
N ASN A 522 29.06 -16.49 -2.37
CA ASN A 522 30.15 -15.62 -2.77
C ASN A 522 30.87 -15.15 -1.49
N PRO A 523 32.14 -15.53 -1.26
CA PRO A 523 32.89 -15.08 -0.09
C PRO A 523 33.24 -13.59 -0.25
N TYR A 524 32.30 -12.72 0.08
CA TYR A 524 32.58 -11.30 0.24
C TYR A 524 33.55 -11.10 1.41
N VAL A 525 34.39 -10.06 1.31
CA VAL A 525 35.42 -9.73 2.31
C VAL A 525 34.73 -9.40 3.63
N GLU A 526 34.91 -10.28 4.63
CA GLU A 526 34.48 -10.07 6.01
C GLU A 526 35.13 -8.79 6.55
N THR A 527 34.37 -7.68 6.58
CA THR A 527 34.75 -6.47 7.30
C THR A 527 34.31 -6.60 8.76
N ASP A 528 34.91 -5.80 9.66
CA ASP A 528 34.48 -5.75 11.05
C ASP A 528 32.99 -5.35 11.16
N GLN A 529 32.51 -4.49 10.27
CA GLN A 529 31.11 -4.09 10.18
C GLN A 529 30.20 -5.22 9.69
N TYR A 530 30.60 -5.97 8.65
CA TYR A 530 29.86 -7.15 8.19
C TYR A 530 29.71 -8.20 9.31
N ASN A 531 30.79 -8.46 10.04
CA ASN A 531 30.78 -9.41 11.16
C ASN A 531 29.89 -8.92 12.31
N GLU A 532 29.83 -7.63 12.57
CA GLU A 532 28.93 -7.04 13.56
C GLU A 532 27.46 -7.20 13.14
N ILE A 533 27.12 -6.93 11.87
CA ILE A 533 25.75 -7.10 11.35
C ILE A 533 25.33 -8.56 11.38
N LYS A 534 26.22 -9.48 10.98
CA LYS A 534 26.00 -10.92 11.10
C LYS A 534 25.78 -11.36 12.54
N THR A 535 26.58 -10.82 13.48
CA THR A 535 26.43 -11.10 14.90
C THR A 535 25.07 -10.64 15.40
N LEU A 536 24.63 -9.44 15.02
CA LEU A 536 23.32 -8.91 15.36
C LEU A 536 22.18 -9.75 14.76
N TYR A 537 22.32 -10.20 13.50
CA TYR A 537 21.40 -11.13 12.85
C TYR A 537 21.26 -12.45 13.63
N ASP A 538 22.38 -13.08 13.95
CA ASP A 538 22.40 -14.34 14.70
C ASP A 538 21.85 -14.17 16.13
N GLU A 539 22.18 -13.07 16.81
CA GLU A 539 21.64 -12.72 18.13
C GLU A 539 20.12 -12.53 18.09
N THR A 540 19.62 -11.90 17.04
CA THR A 540 18.19 -11.66 16.82
C THR A 540 17.43 -12.96 16.57
N LEU A 541 17.98 -13.84 15.72
CA LEU A 541 17.40 -15.17 15.49
C LEU A 541 17.44 -16.04 16.75
N ALA A 542 18.53 -15.97 17.52
CA ALA A 542 18.67 -16.69 18.79
C ALA A 542 17.67 -16.17 19.86
N LEU A 543 17.43 -14.87 19.89
CA LEU A 543 16.40 -14.25 20.73
C LEU A 543 15.01 -14.78 20.35
N GLU A 544 14.68 -14.82 19.05
CA GLU A 544 13.43 -15.40 18.56
C GLU A 544 13.26 -16.86 18.99
N GLN A 545 14.28 -17.70 18.76
CA GLN A 545 14.24 -19.11 19.15
C GLN A 545 14.07 -19.28 20.66
N SER A 546 14.71 -18.42 21.45
CA SER A 546 14.59 -18.42 22.91
C SER A 546 13.18 -18.04 23.37
N MET A 547 12.57 -17.05 22.72
CA MET A 547 11.19 -16.65 22.94
C MET A 547 10.21 -17.76 22.53
N ARG A 548 10.39 -18.38 21.36
CA ARG A 548 9.59 -19.53 20.91
C ARG A 548 9.75 -20.72 21.85
N LYS A 549 10.95 -20.98 22.37
CA LYS A 549 11.14 -22.05 23.35
C LYS A 549 10.44 -21.75 24.68
N ALA A 550 10.46 -20.49 25.11
CA ALA A 550 9.75 -20.05 26.30
C ALA A 550 8.22 -20.08 26.15
N LEU A 551 7.68 -20.09 24.93
CA LEU A 551 6.25 -20.33 24.66
C LEU A 551 5.80 -21.75 24.95
N PHE A 552 6.61 -22.71 24.53
CA PHE A 552 6.24 -24.13 24.52
C PHE A 552 6.67 -24.86 25.81
N GLN A 553 7.18 -24.12 26.80
CA GLN A 553 7.58 -24.58 28.13
C GLN A 553 6.77 -23.89 29.20
#